data_AF-A0A6B2EAN7-F1
#
_entry.id   AF-A0A6B2EAN7-F1
#
_cell.length_a   1.000
_cell.length_b   1.000
_cell.length_c   1.000
_cell.angle_alpha   90.00
_cell.angle_beta   90.00
_cell.angle_gamma   90.00
#
_symmetry.space_group_name_H-M   'P 1'
#
loop_
_entity.id
_entity.type
_entity.pdbx_description
1 polymer ?
#
loop_
_entity_poly.entity_id
_entity_poly.type
_entity_poly.pdbx_seq_one_letter_code
_entity_poly.pdbx_strand_id
1 'polypeptide(L)'
;MVDKIEDLSLPGSIVQRIVKDALPNGVNVGKEARNVLGRAASVFVIYLTASATNTARSHNRKAITGQDILDSLEEMEFEDFLEPLKEFREAFRKSEQEKKDK
;
A
#
# COMPACT_ATOMS: atom_id res chain seq x y z
N MET A 1 -20.10 2.56 3.84
CA MET A 1 -19.10 3.61 3.58
C MET A 1 -18.25 3.70 4.82
N VAL A 2 -16.95 3.98 4.69
CA VAL A 2 -16.13 4.27 5.87
C VAL A 2 -16.58 5.64 6.35
N ASP A 3 -17.24 5.68 7.51
CA ASP A 3 -17.84 6.93 7.99
C ASP A 3 -16.80 7.83 8.68
N LYS A 4 -15.66 7.26 9.16
CA LYS A 4 -14.53 8.02 9.70
C LYS A 4 -13.17 7.39 9.35
N ILE A 5 -12.16 8.22 9.09
CA ILE A 5 -10.76 7.78 8.91
C ILE A 5 -10.25 7.02 10.16
N GLU A 6 -10.81 7.35 11.33
CA GLU A 6 -10.54 6.71 12.61
C GLU A 6 -10.91 5.21 12.61
N ASP A 7 -11.89 4.80 11.81
CA ASP A 7 -12.31 3.39 11.66
C ASP A 7 -11.33 2.59 10.79
N LEU A 8 -10.42 3.26 10.07
CA LEU A 8 -9.36 2.66 9.25
C LEU A 8 -8.01 2.65 9.96
N SER A 9 -8.00 2.70 11.30
CA SER A 9 -6.76 2.69 12.07
C SER A 9 -5.99 1.38 11.88
N LEU A 10 -4.72 1.48 11.49
CA LEU A 10 -3.81 0.34 11.44
C LEU A 10 -3.35 -0.04 12.87
N PRO A 11 -3.07 -1.33 13.15
CA PRO A 11 -2.59 -1.75 14.47
C PRO A 11 -1.30 -1.01 14.85
N GLY A 12 -1.33 -0.26 15.95
CA GLY A 12 -0.22 0.61 16.34
C GLY A 12 1.11 -0.11 16.57
N SER A 13 1.08 -1.38 17.00
CA SER A 13 2.26 -2.22 17.15
C SER A 13 2.93 -2.54 15.81
N ILE A 14 2.14 -2.74 14.75
CA ILE A 14 2.64 -3.00 13.40
C ILE A 14 3.24 -1.73 12.80
N VAL A 15 2.54 -0.59 12.93
CA VAL A 15 3.07 0.71 12.52
C VAL A 15 4.40 1.01 13.23
N GLN A 16 4.47 0.78 14.55
CA GLN A 16 5.69 0.97 15.31
C GLN A 16 6.85 0.12 14.80
N ARG A 17 6.59 -1.15 14.44
CA ARG A 17 7.63 -2.05 13.93
C ARG A 17 8.16 -1.57 12.57
N ILE A 18 7.27 -1.30 11.62
CA ILE A 18 7.65 -0.83 10.27
C ILE A 18 8.44 0.48 10.35
N VAL A 19 8.01 1.43 11.18
CA VAL A 19 8.70 2.70 11.35
C VAL A 19 10.08 2.52 11.97
N LYS A 20 10.24 1.60 12.94
CA LYS A 20 11.57 1.29 13.50
C LYS A 20 12.49 0.63 12.49
N ASP A 21 11.97 -0.29 11.69
CA ASP A 21 12.74 -1.00 10.67
C ASP A 21 13.26 -0.03 9.57
N ALA A 22 12.56 1.09 9.35
CA ALA A 22 12.97 2.15 8.43
C ALA A 22 13.98 3.16 9.02
N LEU A 23 14.35 3.03 10.30
CA LEU A 23 15.22 3.99 11.01
C LEU A 23 16.48 3.32 11.57
N PRO A 24 17.56 4.07 11.82
CA PRO A 24 18.74 3.55 12.49
C PRO A 24 18.44 2.99 13.88
N ASN A 25 19.25 2.00 14.30
CA ASN A 25 19.16 1.42 15.63
C ASN A 25 19.30 2.48 16.73
N GLY A 26 18.47 2.39 17.77
CA GLY A 26 18.49 3.30 18.91
C GLY A 26 17.64 4.57 18.72
N VAL A 27 17.06 4.80 17.55
CA VAL A 27 16.13 5.93 17.33
C VAL A 27 14.78 5.65 17.97
N ASN A 28 14.30 6.62 18.76
CA ASN A 28 12.99 6.58 19.39
C ASN A 28 12.01 7.49 18.64
N VAL A 29 10.80 6.97 18.38
CA VAL A 29 9.71 7.71 17.73
C VAL A 29 8.58 7.91 18.73
N GLY A 30 8.16 9.16 18.91
CA GLY A 30 7.08 9.55 19.80
C GLY A 30 5.74 8.90 19.42
N LYS A 31 4.85 8.73 20.40
CA LYS A 31 3.53 8.11 20.19
C LYS A 31 2.69 8.87 19.16
N GLU A 32 2.70 10.19 19.23
CA GLU A 32 1.93 11.09 18.38
C GLU A 32 2.41 11.01 16.92
N ALA A 33 3.73 10.96 16.69
CA ALA A 33 4.30 10.75 15.37
C ALA A 33 3.88 9.40 14.77
N ARG A 34 3.90 8.32 15.56
CA ARG A 34 3.41 7.00 15.11
C ARG A 34 1.92 7.01 14.77
N ASN A 35 1.10 7.72 15.56
CA ASN A 35 -0.33 7.86 15.28
C ASN A 35 -0.59 8.67 14.00
N VAL A 36 0.21 9.70 13.73
CA VAL A 36 0.15 10.47 12.47
C VAL A 36 0.55 9.58 11.29
N LEU A 37 1.65 8.83 11.40
CA LEU A 37 2.09 7.90 10.35
C LEU A 37 1.05 6.81 10.06
N GLY A 38 0.41 6.27 11.11
CA GLY A 38 -0.70 5.32 10.95
C GLY A 38 -1.88 5.91 10.17
N ARG A 39 -2.30 7.14 10.51
CA ARG A 39 -3.36 7.85 9.78
C ARG A 39 -2.95 8.19 8.34
N ALA A 40 -1.71 8.63 8.13
CA ALA A 40 -1.17 8.93 6.80
C ALA A 40 -1.16 7.68 5.91
N ALA A 41 -0.79 6.51 6.46
CA ALA A 41 -0.87 5.24 5.74
C ALA A 41 -2.31 4.86 5.35
N SER A 42 -3.29 5.09 6.24
CA SER A 42 -4.71 4.88 5.88
C SER A 42 -5.15 5.81 4.75
N VAL A 43 -4.76 7.08 4.79
CA VAL A 43 -5.06 8.05 3.71
C VAL A 43 -4.36 7.66 2.41
N PHE A 44 -3.12 7.17 2.47
CA PHE A 44 -2.40 6.67 1.31
C PHE A 44 -3.16 5.54 0.61
N VAL A 45 -3.66 4.55 1.36
CA VAL A 45 -4.45 3.44 0.77
C VAL A 45 -5.73 3.96 0.11
N ILE A 46 -6.44 4.89 0.75
CA ILE A 46 -7.67 5.50 0.20
C ILE A 46 -7.35 6.24 -1.10
N TYR A 47 -6.30 7.06 -1.08
CA TYR A 47 -5.92 7.88 -2.21
C TYR A 47 -5.44 7.03 -3.40
N LEU A 48 -4.58 6.05 -3.15
CA LEU A 48 -4.13 5.10 -4.17
C LEU A 48 -5.31 4.31 -4.77
N THR A 49 -6.25 3.86 -3.93
CA THR A 49 -7.44 3.13 -4.41
C THR A 49 -8.33 4.03 -5.27
N ALA A 50 -8.50 5.30 -4.88
CA ALA A 50 -9.27 6.28 -5.65
C ALA A 50 -8.59 6.58 -7.00
N SER A 51 -7.27 6.76 -7.02
CA SER A 51 -6.49 6.97 -8.24
C SER A 51 -6.61 5.76 -9.19
N ALA A 52 -6.38 4.55 -8.68
CA ALA A 52 -6.48 3.32 -9.46
C ALA A 52 -7.92 3.05 -9.96
N THR A 53 -8.93 3.50 -9.22
CA THR A 53 -10.33 3.48 -9.68
C THR A 53 -10.52 4.39 -10.88
N ASN A 54 -9.93 5.59 -10.87
CA ASN A 54 -9.99 6.52 -11.99
C ASN A 54 -9.26 5.96 -13.23
N THR A 55 -8.08 5.36 -13.04
CA THR A 55 -7.32 4.70 -14.11
C THR A 55 -8.07 3.51 -14.71
N ALA A 56 -8.70 2.67 -13.88
CA ALA A 56 -9.53 1.59 -14.40
C ALA A 56 -10.72 2.11 -15.21
N ARG A 57 -11.38 3.19 -14.74
CA ARG A 57 -12.52 3.82 -15.42
C ARG A 57 -12.12 4.49 -16.73
N SER A 58 -10.96 5.15 -16.81
CA SER A 58 -10.47 5.73 -18.07
C SER A 58 -10.26 4.65 -19.14
N HIS A 59 -9.93 3.43 -18.72
CA HIS A 59 -9.82 2.24 -19.57
C HIS A 59 -11.16 1.47 -19.73
N ASN A 60 -12.31 2.09 -19.42
CA ASN A 60 -13.66 1.49 -19.49
C ASN A 60 -13.84 0.19 -18.67
N ARG A 61 -13.06 0.00 -17.61
CA ARG A 61 -13.15 -1.15 -16.71
C ARG A 61 -13.80 -0.76 -15.38
N LYS A 62 -14.57 -1.69 -14.83
CA LYS A 62 -15.18 -1.56 -13.49
C LYS A 62 -14.31 -2.18 -12.38
N ALA A 63 -13.39 -3.08 -12.75
CA ALA A 63 -12.50 -3.77 -11.84
C ALA A 63 -11.09 -3.17 -11.92
N ILE A 64 -10.52 -2.91 -10.75
CA ILE A 64 -9.13 -2.50 -10.58
C ILE A 64 -8.24 -3.73 -10.77
N THR A 65 -7.18 -3.58 -11.55
CA THR A 65 -6.15 -4.59 -11.79
C THR A 65 -4.85 -4.18 -11.11
N GLY A 66 -3.91 -5.12 -10.99
CA GLY A 66 -2.57 -4.80 -10.47
C GLY A 66 -1.81 -3.80 -11.34
N GLN A 67 -2.13 -3.69 -12.64
CA GLN A 67 -1.51 -2.68 -13.51
C GLN A 67 -2.01 -1.27 -13.16
N ASP A 68 -3.32 -1.10 -12.91
CA ASP A 68 -3.88 0.20 -12.52
C ASP A 68 -3.24 0.74 -11.24
N ILE A 69 -2.86 -0.15 -10.32
CA ILE A 69 -2.16 0.23 -9.08
C ILE A 69 -0.75 0.73 -9.39
N LEU A 70 0.00 0.04 -10.28
CA LEU A 70 1.35 0.46 -10.66
C LEU A 70 1.32 1.80 -11.41
N ASP A 71 0.42 1.95 -12.38
CA ASP A 71 0.27 3.19 -13.15
C ASP A 71 -0.11 4.36 -12.22
N SER A 72 -0.98 4.10 -11.23
CA SER A 72 -1.34 5.12 -10.24
C SER A 72 -0.20 5.50 -9.30
N LEU A 73 0.66 4.54 -8.93
CA LEU A 73 1.85 4.86 -8.11
C LEU A 73 2.84 5.72 -8.87
N GLU A 74 2.98 5.51 -10.18
CA GLU A 74 3.79 6.36 -11.05
C GLU A 74 3.21 7.77 -11.14
N GLU A 75 1.89 7.91 -11.37
CA GLU A 75 1.22 9.22 -11.38
C GLU A 75 1.31 9.96 -10.04
N MET A 76 1.34 9.22 -8.93
CA MET A 76 1.47 9.75 -7.58
C MET A 76 2.91 10.05 -7.16
N GLU A 77 3.90 9.91 -8.06
CA GLU A 77 5.34 10.13 -7.78
C GLU A 77 5.90 9.18 -6.70
N PHE A 78 5.44 7.91 -6.71
CA PHE A 78 5.96 6.81 -5.89
C PHE A 78 6.69 5.77 -6.75
N GLU A 79 7.54 6.21 -7.68
CA GLU A 79 8.22 5.32 -8.64
C GLU A 79 9.14 4.30 -7.95
N ASP A 80 9.70 4.67 -6.80
CA ASP A 80 10.52 3.78 -5.96
C ASP A 80 9.78 2.52 -5.50
N PHE A 81 8.44 2.51 -5.55
CA PHE A 81 7.63 1.34 -5.15
C PHE A 81 7.42 0.37 -6.32
N LEU A 82 7.65 0.80 -7.56
CA LEU A 82 7.26 0.04 -8.75
C LEU A 82 8.06 -1.26 -8.89
N GLU A 83 9.39 -1.18 -8.76
CA GLU A 83 10.26 -2.34 -8.95
C GLU A 83 10.04 -3.42 -7.88
N PRO A 84 10.05 -3.09 -6.56
CA PRO A 84 9.76 -4.07 -5.52
C PRO A 84 8.37 -4.72 -5.68
N LEU A 85 7.36 -3.95 -6.13
CA LEU A 85 6.01 -4.49 -6.34
C LEU A 85 5.91 -5.40 -7.57
N LYS A 86 6.67 -5.12 -8.64
CA LYS A 86 6.76 -6.00 -9.82
C LYS A 86 7.39 -7.34 -9.43
N GLU A 87 8.52 -7.32 -8.72
CA GLU A 87 9.17 -8.52 -8.20
C GLU A 87 8.24 -9.34 -7.31
N PHE A 88 7.57 -8.67 -6.36
CA PHE A 88 6.59 -9.31 -5.49
C PHE A 88 5.45 -9.98 -6.28
N ARG A 89 4.92 -9.30 -7.31
CA ARG A 89 3.85 -9.82 -8.16
C ARG A 89 4.27 -11.06 -8.94
N GLU A 90 5.50 -11.09 -9.46
CA GLU A 90 6.05 -12.26 -10.15
C GLU A 90 6.23 -13.45 -9.20
N ALA A 91 6.82 -13.21 -8.03
CA ALA A 91 6.98 -14.22 -6.99
C ALA A 91 5.63 -14.80 -6.53
N PHE A 92 4.63 -13.93 -6.34
CA PHE A 92 3.27 -14.34 -5.98
C PHE A 92 2.66 -15.26 -7.05
N ARG A 93 2.73 -14.87 -8.33
CA ARG A 93 2.21 -15.69 -9.45
C ARG A 93 2.87 -17.06 -9.53
N LYS A 94 4.19 -17.11 -9.33
CA LYS A 94 4.93 -18.37 -9.30
C LYS A 94 4.45 -19.26 -8.15
N SER A 95 4.29 -18.70 -6.95
CA SER A 95 3.82 -19.46 -5.78
C SER A 95 2.39 -19.99 -5.95
N GLU A 96 1.51 -19.24 -6.61
CA GLU A 96 0.14 -19.68 -6.89
C GLU A 96 0.07 -20.79 -7.93
N GLN A 97 1.01 -20.81 -8.90
CA GLN A 97 1.13 -21.88 -9.86
C GLN A 97 1.62 -23.18 -9.18
N GLU A 98 2.65 -23.08 -8.34
CA GLU A 98 3.20 -24.22 -7.58
C GLU A 98 2.16 -24.87 -6.64
N LYS A 99 1.19 -24.09 -6.12
CA LYS A 99 0.08 -24.62 -5.32
C LYS A 99 -0.98 -25.36 -6.14
N LYS A 100 -1.15 -25.01 -7.41
CA LYS A 100 -2.12 -25.67 -8.31
C LYS A 100 -1.57 -26.95 -8.92
N ASP A 101 -0.24 -27.02 -9.05
CA ASP A 101 0.47 -28.19 -9.56
C ASP A 101 0.75 -29.24 -8.47
N LYS A 102 0.31 -28.99 -7.22
CA LYS A 102 0.29 -29.93 -6.08
C LYS A 102 -1.12 -30.42 -5.79
#